data_AF-A0A542ZRP2-F1
#
_entry.id   AF-A0A542ZRP2-F1
#
_cell.length_a   1.000
_cell.length_b   1.000
_cell.length_c   1.000
_cell.angle_alpha   90.00
_cell.angle_beta   90.00
_cell.angle_gamma   90.00
#
_symmetry.space_group_name_H-M   'P 1'
#
loop_
_entity.id
_entity.type
_entity.pdbx_description
1 polymer ?
#
loop_
_entity_poly.entity_id
_entity_poly.type
_entity_poly.pdbx_seq_one_letter_code
_entity_poly.pdbx_strand_id
1 'polypeptide(L)'
;MCHLGPVPPNTKVIKGASGFIVKHCGQFFRVPRKLIKHGDTADDVARRLANSGRGLDQLKKLKSPRRHLLGPTPGKLDPTGQHVWRRMARNGDLVDGDGLPLDLDDFGGRDSLRDLTKQDLKRIYVMGEDGPIQLKKCDMGHIEGAVEFWIDRGHRMSPDARKQWMLDLEPPPPGKNYQFTPSSLNRSAGGRNPHRYRDVDPTVHAADVPGWP
;
A
#
# COMPACT_ATOMS: atom_id res chain seq x y z
N MET A 1 -27.55 9.60 26.25
CA MET A 1 -28.78 9.44 25.43
C MET A 1 -28.46 9.98 24.04
N CYS A 2 -28.28 9.08 23.07
CA CYS A 2 -28.21 9.45 21.66
C CYS A 2 -29.51 8.96 21.01
N HIS A 3 -30.37 9.88 20.59
CA HIS A 3 -31.46 9.57 19.67
C HIS A 3 -30.86 9.50 18.27
N LEU A 4 -30.77 8.29 17.72
CA LEU A 4 -30.51 8.04 16.32
C LEU A 4 -31.47 6.95 15.88
N GLY A 5 -32.42 7.29 15.01
CA GLY A 5 -33.11 6.28 14.20
C GLY A 5 -32.09 5.49 13.36
N PRO A 6 -32.48 4.36 12.76
CA PRO A 6 -31.55 3.50 12.05
C PRO A 6 -30.99 4.23 10.84
N VAL A 7 -29.79 4.79 10.96
CA VAL A 7 -28.97 5.06 9.77
C VAL A 7 -28.71 3.68 9.17
N PRO A 8 -29.24 3.36 7.97
CA PRO A 8 -28.96 2.08 7.35
C PRO A 8 -27.44 1.91 7.30
N PRO A 9 -26.90 0.73 7.60
CA PRO A 9 -25.46 0.60 7.66
C PRO A 9 -24.87 0.96 6.29
N ASN A 10 -23.94 1.91 6.30
CA ASN A 10 -23.22 2.38 5.11
C ASN A 10 -22.38 1.22 4.53
N THR A 11 -23.05 0.33 3.82
CA THR A 11 -22.45 -0.76 3.07
C THR A 11 -22.12 -0.24 1.69
N LYS A 12 -20.82 -0.08 1.42
CA LYS A 12 -20.32 0.39 0.14
C LYS A 12 -19.47 -0.68 -0.53
N VAL A 13 -19.71 -0.93 -1.81
CA VAL A 13 -18.71 -1.55 -2.68
C VAL A 13 -17.73 -0.47 -3.12
N ILE A 14 -16.44 -0.76 -3.03
CA ILE A 14 -15.34 0.13 -3.38
C ILE A 14 -14.51 -0.53 -4.47
N LYS A 15 -14.28 0.17 -5.58
CA LYS A 15 -13.27 -0.21 -6.58
C LYS A 15 -11.90 0.29 -6.10
N GLY A 16 -11.01 -0.64 -5.81
CA GLY A 16 -9.63 -0.40 -5.44
C GLY A 16 -8.65 -0.80 -6.54
N ALA A 17 -7.36 -0.53 -6.31
CA ALA A 17 -6.27 -0.86 -7.22
C ALA A 17 -6.13 -2.37 -7.51
N SER A 18 -6.72 -3.26 -6.70
CA SER A 18 -6.71 -4.72 -6.92
C SER A 18 -8.11 -5.34 -6.99
N GLY A 19 -9.08 -4.59 -7.53
CA GLY A 19 -10.47 -5.04 -7.72
C GLY A 19 -11.43 -4.50 -6.66
N PHE A 20 -12.48 -5.24 -6.34
CA PHE A 20 -13.58 -4.76 -5.51
C PHE A 20 -13.54 -5.28 -4.08
N ILE A 21 -13.91 -4.42 -3.14
CA ILE A 21 -14.08 -4.75 -1.71
C ILE A 21 -15.39 -4.16 -1.21
N VAL A 22 -15.94 -4.72 -0.14
CA VAL A 22 -17.08 -4.14 0.58
C VAL A 22 -16.56 -3.48 1.85
N LYS A 23 -17.02 -2.27 2.15
CA LYS A 23 -16.88 -1.65 3.47
C LYS A 23 -18.26 -1.62 4.13
N HIS A 24 -18.37 -2.14 5.34
CA HIS A 24 -19.59 -2.10 6.14
C HIS A 24 -19.21 -1.82 7.59
N CYS A 25 -19.78 -0.76 8.18
CA CYS A 25 -19.52 -0.35 9.57
C CYS A 25 -18.02 -0.31 9.93
N GLY A 26 -17.19 0.25 9.03
CA GLY A 26 -15.74 0.35 9.20
C GLY A 26 -14.96 -0.97 9.05
N GLN A 27 -15.61 -2.08 8.71
CA GLN A 27 -14.98 -3.35 8.39
C GLN A 27 -14.91 -3.57 6.88
N PHE A 28 -13.85 -4.25 6.43
CA PHE A 28 -13.64 -4.56 5.02
C PHE A 28 -13.84 -6.04 4.73
N PHE A 29 -14.50 -6.34 3.62
CA PHE A 29 -14.80 -7.69 3.16
C PHE A 29 -14.44 -7.85 1.68
N ARG A 30 -14.14 -9.09 1.29
CA ARG A 30 -13.87 -9.43 -0.11
C ARG A 30 -15.17 -9.59 -0.87
N VAL A 31 -15.25 -8.99 -2.05
CA VAL A 31 -16.29 -9.32 -3.02
C VAL A 31 -15.97 -10.70 -3.64
N PRO A 32 -16.92 -11.65 -3.69
CA PRO A 32 -16.74 -12.92 -4.37
C PRO A 32 -16.41 -12.74 -5.85
N ARG A 33 -15.36 -13.42 -6.35
CA ARG A 33 -14.90 -13.28 -7.74
C ARG A 33 -16.00 -13.50 -8.79
N LYS A 34 -16.94 -14.43 -8.53
CA LYS A 34 -18.08 -14.71 -9.41
C LYS A 34 -19.03 -13.54 -9.63
N LEU A 35 -18.99 -12.54 -8.74
CA LEU A 35 -19.81 -11.33 -8.86
C LEU A 35 -19.07 -10.22 -9.62
N ILE A 36 -17.79 -10.42 -9.98
CA ILE A 36 -16.94 -9.44 -10.66
C ILE A 36 -16.72 -9.90 -12.11
N LYS A 37 -16.90 -8.99 -13.05
CA LYS A 37 -16.60 -9.13 -14.48
C LYS A 37 -15.59 -8.06 -14.89
N HIS A 38 -14.97 -8.30 -16.05
CA HIS A 38 -14.05 -7.33 -16.64
C HIS A 38 -14.79 -6.03 -16.97
N GLY A 39 -14.18 -4.88 -16.64
CA GLY A 39 -14.75 -3.56 -16.92
C GLY A 39 -15.77 -3.05 -15.91
N ASP A 40 -16.14 -3.86 -14.90
CA ASP A 40 -17.17 -3.48 -13.92
C ASP A 40 -16.92 -2.12 -13.25
N THR A 41 -18.01 -1.44 -12.93
CA THR A 41 -18.05 -0.31 -11.99
C THR A 41 -18.38 -0.79 -10.57
N ALA A 42 -18.27 0.12 -9.57
CA ALA A 42 -18.69 -0.20 -8.21
C ALA A 42 -20.20 -0.48 -8.15
N ASP A 43 -21.00 0.28 -8.90
CA ASP A 43 -22.46 0.11 -8.99
C ASP A 43 -22.87 -1.25 -9.55
N ASP A 44 -22.19 -1.72 -10.59
CA ASP A 44 -22.50 -3.02 -11.20
C ASP A 44 -22.27 -4.19 -10.24
N VAL A 45 -21.22 -4.07 -9.43
CA VAL A 45 -20.89 -5.05 -8.41
C VAL A 45 -21.82 -4.91 -7.22
N ALA A 46 -22.18 -3.69 -6.80
CA ALA A 46 -23.13 -3.43 -5.72
C ALA A 46 -24.52 -4.02 -6.03
N ARG A 47 -25.05 -3.80 -7.24
CA ARG A 47 -26.32 -4.39 -7.69
C ARG A 47 -26.30 -5.91 -7.69
N ARG A 48 -25.23 -6.51 -8.21
CA ARG A 48 -25.06 -7.98 -8.19
C ARG A 48 -24.93 -8.54 -6.79
N LEU A 49 -24.27 -7.81 -5.91
CA LEU A 49 -24.09 -8.19 -4.52
C LEU A 49 -25.44 -8.17 -3.79
N ALA A 50 -26.23 -7.10 -3.95
CA ALA A 50 -27.59 -6.99 -3.43
C ALA A 50 -28.48 -8.17 -3.91
N ASN A 51 -28.49 -8.44 -5.22
CA ASN A 51 -29.30 -9.49 -5.83
C ASN A 51 -28.80 -10.92 -5.57
N SER A 52 -27.63 -11.09 -4.93
CA SER A 52 -27.06 -12.42 -4.71
C SER A 52 -27.69 -13.19 -3.54
N GLY A 53 -28.55 -12.52 -2.75
CA GLY A 53 -29.13 -13.08 -1.52
C GLY A 53 -28.10 -13.37 -0.42
N ARG A 54 -26.87 -12.86 -0.56
CA ARG A 54 -25.80 -13.06 0.42
C ARG A 54 -25.87 -12.02 1.53
N GLY A 55 -25.66 -12.45 2.76
CA GLY A 55 -25.38 -11.56 3.89
C GLY A 55 -23.88 -11.29 4.07
N LEU A 56 -23.56 -10.36 4.97
CA LEU A 56 -22.18 -10.03 5.36
C LEU A 56 -21.44 -11.18 6.05
N ASP A 57 -22.16 -12.02 6.78
CA ASP A 57 -21.68 -13.24 7.43
C ASP A 57 -21.07 -14.24 6.43
N GLN A 58 -21.56 -14.22 5.19
CA GLN A 58 -21.05 -15.05 4.11
C GLN A 58 -19.84 -14.45 3.39
N LEU A 59 -19.47 -13.20 3.70
CA LEU A 59 -18.31 -12.55 3.13
C LEU A 59 -17.05 -12.77 3.97
N LYS A 60 -15.94 -13.07 3.29
CA LYS A 60 -14.64 -13.20 3.95
C LYS A 60 -14.10 -11.83 4.32
N LYS A 61 -13.79 -11.61 5.60
CA LYS A 61 -13.07 -10.41 6.07
C LYS A 61 -11.77 -10.21 5.31
N LEU A 62 -11.47 -8.96 4.99
CA LEU A 62 -10.28 -8.58 4.27
C LEU A 62 -9.13 -8.30 5.24
N LYS A 63 -8.05 -9.09 5.12
CA LYS A 63 -6.87 -8.98 5.99
C LYS A 63 -5.98 -7.76 5.71
N SER A 64 -5.99 -7.23 4.48
CA SER A 64 -5.11 -6.12 4.08
C SER A 64 -5.85 -5.13 3.19
N PRO A 65 -6.57 -4.15 3.80
CA PRO A 65 -7.24 -3.08 3.07
C PRO A 65 -6.28 -2.30 2.18
N ARG A 66 -5.10 -1.93 2.71
CA ARG A 66 -4.03 -1.25 1.97
C ARG A 66 -3.76 -1.88 0.60
N ARG A 67 -3.57 -3.20 0.55
CA ARG A 67 -3.26 -3.91 -0.70
C ARG A 67 -4.36 -3.76 -1.75
N HIS A 68 -5.62 -3.81 -1.33
CA HIS A 68 -6.74 -3.65 -2.25
C HIS A 68 -6.96 -2.20 -2.66
N LEU A 69 -6.86 -1.27 -1.71
CA LEU A 69 -7.14 0.14 -1.93
C LEU A 69 -6.05 0.82 -2.77
N LEU A 70 -4.78 0.52 -2.48
CA LEU A 70 -3.61 1.22 -3.04
C LEU A 70 -2.74 0.35 -3.96
N GLY A 71 -2.82 -0.98 -3.86
CA GLY A 71 -2.03 -1.91 -4.69
C GLY A 71 -0.91 -2.61 -3.90
N PRO A 72 -0.02 -3.39 -4.52
CA PRO A 72 1.14 -3.96 -3.81
C PRO A 72 2.20 -2.89 -3.51
N THR A 73 2.94 -3.06 -2.41
CA THR A 73 4.18 -2.30 -2.21
C THR A 73 5.22 -2.82 -3.20
N PRO A 74 5.96 -1.95 -3.89
CA PRO A 74 7.04 -2.38 -4.78
C PRO A 74 8.08 -3.18 -3.99
N GLY A 75 8.71 -4.14 -4.65
CA GLY A 75 9.87 -4.86 -4.16
C GLY A 75 11.16 -4.07 -4.35
N LYS A 76 12.22 -4.47 -3.65
CA LYS A 76 13.56 -3.84 -3.77
C LYS A 76 14.19 -4.01 -5.14
N LEU A 77 13.82 -5.10 -5.82
CA LEU A 77 14.32 -5.45 -7.14
C LEU A 77 13.41 -4.95 -8.26
N ASP A 78 12.23 -4.43 -7.92
CA ASP A 78 11.31 -3.82 -8.89
C ASP A 78 11.85 -2.44 -9.31
N PRO A 79 11.41 -1.85 -10.44
CA PRO A 79 11.91 -0.57 -10.93
C PRO A 79 11.97 0.54 -9.86
N THR A 80 10.90 0.73 -9.09
CA THR A 80 10.88 1.70 -7.97
C THR A 80 11.94 1.37 -6.91
N GLY A 81 12.13 0.09 -6.57
CA GLY A 81 13.18 -0.34 -5.64
C GLY A 81 14.59 -0.07 -6.17
N GLN A 82 14.81 -0.25 -7.47
CA GLN A 82 16.08 0.07 -8.12
C GLN A 82 16.37 1.57 -8.13
N HIS A 83 15.34 2.41 -8.27
CA HIS A 83 15.50 3.87 -8.13
C HIS A 83 15.83 4.26 -6.68
N VAL A 84 15.15 3.68 -5.70
CA VAL A 84 15.44 3.91 -4.27
C VAL A 84 16.86 3.50 -3.92
N TRP A 85 17.32 2.34 -4.41
CA TRP A 85 18.70 1.90 -4.27
C TRP A 85 19.69 2.94 -4.77
N ARG A 86 19.59 3.35 -6.04
CA ARG A 86 20.54 4.31 -6.62
C ARG A 86 20.55 5.63 -5.88
N ARG A 87 19.37 6.11 -5.48
CA ARG A 87 19.24 7.35 -4.73
C ARG A 87 19.91 7.25 -3.36
N MET A 88 19.54 6.25 -2.56
CA MET A 88 20.08 6.07 -1.21
C MET A 88 21.59 5.79 -1.22
N ALA A 89 22.07 5.00 -2.18
CA ALA A 89 23.51 4.75 -2.36
C ALA A 89 24.27 6.05 -2.66
N ARG A 90 23.78 6.89 -3.58
CA ARG A 90 24.40 8.17 -3.95
C ARG A 90 24.38 9.21 -2.83
N ASN A 91 23.37 9.13 -1.97
CA ASN A 91 23.22 9.97 -0.79
C ASN A 91 24.10 9.54 0.39
N GLY A 92 24.66 8.33 0.35
CA GLY A 92 25.42 7.77 1.48
C GLY A 92 24.54 7.20 2.59
N ASP A 93 23.26 6.91 2.31
CA ASP A 93 22.31 6.35 3.28
C ASP A 93 22.51 4.84 3.52
N LEU A 94 23.40 4.22 2.76
CA LEU A 94 23.65 2.77 2.74
C LEU A 94 25.11 2.48 3.07
N VAL A 95 25.30 1.41 3.85
CA VAL A 95 26.59 1.02 4.42
C VAL A 95 26.89 -0.45 4.13
N ASP A 96 28.13 -0.84 4.37
CA ASP A 96 28.56 -2.24 4.35
C ASP A 96 28.25 -2.96 5.68
N GLY A 97 28.79 -4.18 5.85
CA GLY A 97 28.56 -4.99 7.05
C GLY A 97 29.22 -4.44 8.31
N ASP A 98 30.25 -3.62 8.18
CA ASP A 98 30.98 -2.99 9.29
C ASP A 98 30.41 -1.59 9.62
N GLY A 99 29.42 -1.13 8.86
CA GLY A 99 28.78 0.17 9.04
C GLY A 99 29.54 1.31 8.36
N LEU A 100 30.52 0.99 7.52
CA LEU A 100 31.26 1.98 6.74
C LEU A 100 30.48 2.33 5.45
N PRO A 101 30.71 3.52 4.87
CA PRO A 101 30.11 3.87 3.59
C PRO A 101 30.38 2.81 2.52
N LEU A 102 29.36 2.49 1.72
CA LEU A 102 29.55 1.55 0.61
C LEU A 102 30.58 2.07 -0.39
N ASP A 103 31.50 1.20 -0.77
CA ASP A 103 32.26 1.38 -2.00
C ASP A 103 31.32 1.18 -3.20
N LEU A 104 31.07 2.25 -3.94
CA LEU A 104 30.14 2.21 -5.07
C LEU A 104 30.74 1.58 -6.32
N ASP A 105 32.06 1.41 -6.39
CA ASP A 105 32.74 0.80 -7.54
C ASP A 105 32.41 -0.70 -7.65
N ASP A 106 32.19 -1.36 -6.51
CA ASP A 106 31.63 -2.72 -6.39
C ASP A 106 30.26 -2.89 -7.08
N PHE A 107 29.58 -1.76 -7.34
CA PHE A 107 28.25 -1.69 -7.94
C PHE A 107 28.26 -0.94 -9.28
N GLY A 108 29.43 -0.81 -9.92
CA GLY A 108 29.58 -0.18 -11.23
C GLY A 108 29.87 1.32 -11.19
N GLY A 109 30.17 1.88 -10.02
CA GLY A 109 30.57 3.28 -9.84
C GLY A 109 29.41 4.24 -9.60
N ARG A 110 29.70 5.37 -8.96
CA ARG A 110 28.70 6.35 -8.47
C ARG A 110 27.73 6.85 -9.56
N ASP A 111 28.26 7.09 -10.76
CA ASP A 111 27.48 7.63 -11.88
C ASP A 111 26.79 6.53 -12.69
N SER A 112 27.27 5.30 -12.63
CA SER A 112 26.84 4.14 -13.42
C SER A 112 26.37 2.95 -12.59
N LEU A 113 25.77 3.21 -11.41
CA LEU A 113 25.24 2.17 -10.52
C LEU A 113 24.32 1.18 -11.26
N ARG A 114 24.73 -0.09 -11.26
CA ARG A 114 23.94 -1.20 -11.80
C ARG A 114 22.72 -1.48 -10.92
N ASP A 115 21.79 -2.24 -11.49
CA ASP A 115 20.65 -2.78 -10.73
C ASP A 115 21.11 -3.77 -9.65
N LEU A 116 20.39 -3.75 -8.53
CA LEU A 116 20.52 -4.74 -7.47
C LEU A 116 20.13 -6.12 -7.96
N THR A 117 20.89 -7.09 -7.47
CA THR A 117 20.59 -8.52 -7.52
C THR A 117 20.19 -9.04 -6.15
N LYS A 118 19.70 -10.28 -6.09
CA LYS A 118 19.42 -10.96 -4.80
C LYS A 118 20.65 -11.13 -3.92
N GLN A 119 21.86 -11.19 -4.50
CA GLN A 119 23.10 -11.34 -3.73
C GLN A 119 23.46 -10.03 -3.03
N ASP A 120 23.29 -8.91 -3.71
CA ASP A 120 23.58 -7.57 -3.16
C ASP A 120 22.75 -7.26 -1.91
N LEU A 121 21.51 -7.77 -1.84
CA LEU A 121 20.65 -7.62 -0.65
C LEU A 121 21.27 -8.17 0.64
N LYS A 122 22.29 -9.03 0.54
CA LYS A 122 23.03 -9.59 1.69
C LYS A 122 24.31 -8.82 2.03
N ARG A 123 24.77 -7.95 1.11
CA ARG A 123 26.02 -7.19 1.21
C ARG A 123 25.80 -5.74 1.59
N ILE A 124 24.60 -5.22 1.31
CA ILE A 124 24.19 -3.85 1.61
C ILE A 124 23.40 -3.81 2.91
N TYR A 125 23.62 -2.75 3.68
CA TYR A 125 22.99 -2.53 4.98
C TYR A 125 22.42 -1.11 5.07
N VAL A 126 21.42 -0.95 5.93
CA VAL A 126 20.89 0.34 6.38
C VAL A 126 21.27 0.49 7.84
N MET A 127 21.70 1.69 8.26
CA MET A 127 21.97 1.93 9.67
C MET A 127 20.68 1.87 10.50
N GLY A 128 20.64 0.94 11.46
CA GLY A 128 19.63 0.89 12.51
C GLY A 128 20.15 1.50 13.81
N GLU A 129 19.30 1.53 14.85
CA GLU A 129 19.64 2.06 16.18
C GLU A 129 20.80 1.28 16.82
N ASP A 130 20.81 -0.05 16.66
CA ASP A 130 21.83 -0.95 17.25
C ASP A 130 22.96 -1.32 16.26
N GLY A 131 23.04 -0.64 15.11
CA GLY A 131 24.05 -0.89 14.07
C GLY A 131 23.49 -1.32 12.71
N PRO A 132 24.35 -1.79 11.79
CA PRO A 132 23.98 -2.10 10.42
C PRO A 132 22.95 -3.24 10.30
N ILE A 133 21.87 -3.00 9.57
CA ILE A 133 20.82 -3.98 9.30
C ILE A 133 20.80 -4.33 7.81
N GLN A 134 21.00 -5.62 7.50
CA GLN A 134 21.00 -6.13 6.13
C GLN A 134 19.79 -5.67 5.35
N LEU A 135 20.01 -5.21 4.11
CA LEU A 135 18.98 -4.73 3.21
C LEU A 135 17.91 -5.80 2.96
N LYS A 136 18.28 -7.09 2.94
CA LYS A 136 17.34 -8.23 2.87
C LYS A 136 16.31 -8.24 4.02
N LYS A 137 16.65 -7.70 5.19
CA LYS A 137 15.78 -7.58 6.38
C LYS A 137 15.07 -6.22 6.47
N CYS A 138 15.18 -5.41 5.43
CA CYS A 138 14.46 -4.14 5.32
C CYS A 138 13.20 -4.31 4.47
N ASP A 139 12.26 -3.40 4.61
CA ASP A 139 11.09 -3.24 3.73
C ASP A 139 11.29 -2.01 2.82
N MET A 140 10.37 -1.82 1.87
CA MET A 140 10.16 -0.53 1.21
C MET A 140 9.23 0.31 2.10
N GLY A 141 9.82 1.08 3.02
CA GLY A 141 9.10 1.97 3.91
C GLY A 141 8.64 3.21 3.17
N HIS A 142 7.42 3.68 3.43
CA HIS A 142 6.94 4.93 2.83
C HIS A 142 7.47 6.12 3.63
N ILE A 143 7.83 7.19 2.92
CA ILE A 143 8.16 8.49 3.53
C ILE A 143 6.87 9.21 3.91
N GLU A 144 5.89 9.27 3.00
CA GLU A 144 4.51 9.63 3.33
C GLU A 144 3.72 8.35 3.63
N GLY A 145 3.23 8.21 4.87
CA GLY A 145 2.50 7.03 5.30
C GLY A 145 1.27 6.73 4.42
N ALA A 146 1.10 5.45 4.05
CA ALA A 146 0.04 5.02 3.14
C ALA A 146 -1.38 5.25 3.69
N VAL A 147 -1.54 5.25 5.02
CA VAL A 147 -2.85 5.51 5.65
C VAL A 147 -3.13 7.01 5.65
N GLU A 148 -2.13 7.83 5.94
CA GLU A 148 -2.18 9.29 5.91
C GLU A 148 -2.53 9.76 4.51
N PHE A 149 -1.83 9.26 3.50
CA PHE A 149 -2.16 9.50 2.10
C PHE A 149 -3.62 9.16 1.80
N TRP A 150 -4.09 7.98 2.24
CA TRP A 150 -5.46 7.54 2.01
C TRP A 150 -6.49 8.48 2.64
N ILE A 151 -6.29 8.87 3.90
CA ILE A 151 -7.18 9.77 4.63
C ILE A 151 -7.16 11.17 4.03
N ASP A 152 -5.97 11.71 3.78
CA ASP A 152 -5.80 13.06 3.28
C ASP A 152 -6.45 13.21 1.90
N ARG A 153 -6.08 12.34 0.95
CA ARG A 153 -6.50 12.50 -0.46
C ARG A 153 -6.76 11.23 -1.26
N GLY A 154 -6.11 10.11 -0.94
CA GLY A 154 -6.19 8.88 -1.72
C GLY A 154 -7.60 8.32 -1.89
N HIS A 155 -8.48 8.46 -0.89
CA HIS A 155 -9.88 8.01 -0.98
C HIS A 155 -10.72 8.76 -2.02
N ARG A 156 -10.25 9.93 -2.49
CA ARG A 156 -10.89 10.75 -3.52
C ARG A 156 -10.30 10.53 -4.92
N MET A 157 -9.37 9.59 -5.07
CA MET A 157 -8.65 9.34 -6.31
C MET A 157 -9.10 8.05 -7.00
N SER A 158 -8.87 7.99 -8.31
CA SER A 158 -9.09 6.77 -9.09
C SER A 158 -8.19 5.62 -8.60
N PRO A 159 -8.61 4.35 -8.81
CA PRO A 159 -7.75 3.19 -8.49
C PRO A 159 -6.37 3.27 -9.14
N ASP A 160 -6.30 3.75 -10.38
CA ASP A 160 -5.04 3.84 -11.13
C ASP A 160 -4.13 4.95 -10.59
N ALA A 161 -4.68 6.11 -10.22
CA ALA A 161 -3.91 7.18 -9.59
C ALA A 161 -3.34 6.75 -8.22
N ARG A 162 -4.13 6.00 -7.43
CA ARG A 162 -3.65 5.41 -6.17
C ARG A 162 -2.52 4.40 -6.39
N LYS A 163 -2.65 3.58 -7.44
CA LYS A 163 -1.62 2.61 -7.83
C LYS A 163 -0.35 3.32 -8.31
N GLN A 164 -0.48 4.41 -9.06
CA GLN A 164 0.65 5.23 -9.49
C GLN A 164 1.38 5.87 -8.30
N TRP A 165 0.66 6.40 -7.31
CA TRP A 165 1.26 6.88 -6.06
C TRP A 165 1.98 5.75 -5.30
N MET A 166 1.36 4.57 -5.22
CA MET A 166 1.97 3.40 -4.58
C MET A 166 3.22 2.91 -5.31
N LEU A 167 3.29 3.05 -6.63
CA LEU A 167 4.46 2.67 -7.43
C LEU A 167 5.45 3.82 -7.63
N ASP A 168 5.08 5.03 -7.20
CA ASP A 168 5.85 6.26 -7.34
C ASP A 168 6.25 6.55 -8.80
N LEU A 169 5.30 6.46 -9.73
CA LEU A 169 5.61 6.47 -11.18
C LEU A 169 5.62 7.87 -11.85
N GLU A 170 5.03 8.93 -11.29
CA GLU A 170 4.78 10.22 -12.00
C GLU A 170 4.50 11.42 -11.04
N PRO A 171 4.81 12.67 -11.44
CA PRO A 171 6.09 13.35 -11.24
C PRO A 171 6.19 13.93 -9.81
N PRO A 172 7.04 13.33 -8.99
CA PRO A 172 8.48 13.50 -9.09
C PRO A 172 9.22 12.21 -9.54
N PRO A 173 10.56 12.22 -9.73
CA PRO A 173 11.28 11.02 -10.13
C PRO A 173 11.01 9.85 -9.16
N PRO A 174 10.84 8.63 -9.69
CA PRO A 174 10.49 7.46 -8.89
C PRO A 174 11.47 7.22 -7.73
N GLY A 175 10.93 6.76 -6.61
CA GLY A 175 11.66 6.48 -5.38
C GLY A 175 11.69 7.62 -4.37
N LYS A 176 10.96 8.73 -4.57
CA LYS A 176 10.83 9.81 -3.58
C LYS A 176 9.92 9.49 -2.41
N ASN A 177 8.92 8.62 -2.59
CA ASN A 177 8.03 8.23 -1.50
C ASN A 177 8.50 6.99 -0.74
N TYR A 178 9.64 6.40 -1.12
CA TYR A 178 10.13 5.17 -0.52
C TYR A 178 11.55 5.27 -0.05
N GLN A 179 11.85 4.61 1.06
CA GLN A 179 13.21 4.33 1.51
C GLN A 179 13.32 2.89 2.00
N PHE A 180 14.54 2.34 1.99
CA PHE A 180 14.79 1.09 2.68
C PHE A 180 14.74 1.34 4.18
N THR A 181 13.85 0.65 4.87
CA THR A 181 13.68 0.78 6.33
C THR A 181 13.73 -0.60 6.95
N PRO A 182 14.45 -0.81 8.06
CA PRO A 182 14.38 -2.05 8.82
C PRO A 182 12.92 -2.49 9.05
N SER A 183 12.59 -3.75 8.73
CA SER A 183 11.19 -4.19 8.76
C SER A 183 10.56 -4.08 10.16
N SER A 184 11.36 -4.19 11.23
CA SER A 184 10.92 -3.98 12.62
C SER A 184 10.42 -2.55 12.85
N LEU A 185 11.22 -1.56 12.47
CA LEU A 185 10.89 -0.14 12.60
C LEU A 185 9.68 0.23 11.73
N ASN A 186 9.64 -0.25 10.48
CA ASN A 186 8.53 -0.01 9.57
C ASN A 186 7.19 -0.56 10.13
N ARG A 187 7.21 -1.79 10.66
CA ARG A 187 6.02 -2.39 11.30
C ARG A 187 5.62 -1.67 12.58
N SER A 188 6.60 -1.28 13.41
CA SER A 188 6.36 -0.53 14.64
C SER A 188 5.73 0.84 14.37
N ALA A 189 6.24 1.58 13.39
CA ALA A 189 5.68 2.85 12.94
C ALA A 189 4.23 2.68 12.45
N GLY A 190 3.97 1.66 11.62
CA GLY A 190 2.61 1.35 11.16
C GLY A 190 1.65 0.97 12.30
N GLY A 191 2.13 0.30 13.35
CA GLY A 191 1.32 -0.04 14.52
C GLY A 191 0.95 1.16 15.40
N ARG A 192 1.84 2.15 15.48
CA ARG A 192 1.65 3.39 16.25
C ARG A 192 0.82 4.46 15.55
N ASN A 193 0.61 4.32 14.25
CA ASN A 193 -0.24 5.22 13.50
C ASN A 193 -1.63 5.29 14.16
N PRO A 194 -2.20 6.45 14.49
CA PRO A 194 -3.55 6.55 15.05
C PRO A 194 -4.64 6.30 14.00
N HIS A 195 -4.31 6.51 12.73
CA HIS A 195 -5.23 6.46 11.61
C HIS A 195 -5.42 5.06 11.05
N ARG A 196 -6.58 4.80 10.45
CA ARG A 196 -6.94 3.54 9.80
C ARG A 196 -7.65 3.81 8.48
N TYR A 197 -7.51 2.90 7.52
CA TYR A 197 -8.23 2.97 6.24
C TYR A 197 -9.76 3.08 6.39
N ARG A 198 -10.31 2.60 7.51
CA ARG A 198 -11.74 2.65 7.80
C ARG A 198 -12.25 4.03 8.20
N ASP A 199 -11.37 4.97 8.51
CA ASP A 199 -11.75 6.26 9.10
C ASP A 199 -12.36 7.21 8.06
N VAL A 200 -12.17 6.94 6.77
CA VAL A 200 -12.79 7.68 5.66
C VAL A 200 -13.52 6.74 4.71
N ASP A 201 -14.60 7.23 4.10
CA ASP A 201 -15.29 6.56 3.00
C ASP A 201 -14.82 7.15 1.67
N PRO A 202 -14.51 6.30 0.65
CA PRO A 202 -14.24 6.80 -0.68
C PRO A 202 -15.50 7.43 -1.26
N THR A 203 -15.36 8.65 -1.77
CA THR A 203 -16.43 9.42 -2.41
C THR A 203 -16.51 9.18 -3.92
N VAL A 204 -15.49 8.55 -4.49
CA VAL A 204 -15.40 8.20 -5.92
C VAL A 204 -15.14 6.71 -6.09
N HIS A 205 -15.63 6.14 -7.19
CA HIS A 205 -15.52 4.71 -7.50
C HIS A 205 -16.00 3.80 -6.35
N ALA A 206 -17.03 4.25 -5.64
CA ALA A 206 -17.73 3.51 -4.62
C ALA A 206 -19.24 3.64 -4.84
N ALA A 207 -19.99 2.62 -4.46
CA ALA A 207 -21.44 2.58 -4.61
C ALA A 207 -22.05 1.93 -3.38
N ASP A 208 -23.19 2.47 -2.92
CA ASP A 208 -23.97 1.84 -1.86
C ASP A 208 -24.56 0.52 -2.34
N VAL A 209 -24.66 -0.45 -1.43
CA VAL A 209 -25.29 -1.75 -1.71
C VAL A 209 -26.76 -1.67 -1.29
N PRO A 210 -27.71 -1.63 -2.24
CA PRO A 210 -29.12 -1.48 -1.92
C PRO A 210 -29.65 -2.67 -1.12
N GLY A 211 -30.47 -2.40 -0.10
CA GLY A 211 -31.23 -3.45 0.60
C GLY A 211 -30.40 -4.43 1.42
N TRP A 212 -29.13 -4.11 1.72
CA TRP A 212 -28.33 -4.89 2.66
C TRP A 212 -28.55 -4.43 4.11
N PRO A 213 -28.92 -5.34 5.02
CA PRO A 213 -29.20 -5.03 6.42
C PRO A 213 -27.96 -4.68 7.24
#